data_AF-A0A377B8V0-F1
#
_entry.id   AF-A0A377B8V0-F1
#
_cell.length_a   1.000
_cell.length_b   1.000
_cell.length_c   1.000
_cell.angle_alpha   90.00
_cell.angle_beta   90.00
_cell.angle_gamma   90.00
#
_symmetry.space_group_name_H-M   'P 1'
#
loop_
_entity.id
_entity.type
_entity.pdbx_description
1 polymer ?
#
loop_
_entity_poly.entity_id
_entity_poly.type
_entity_poly.pdbx_seq_one_letter_code
_entity_poly.pdbx_strand_id
1 'polypeptide(L)'
;MWLKYIASMIIFVLFPLNASEPPRASLAWRNELIRTAREVWGLNAPVADFAGQLHQESAWQPMVRSPVGAQGMAQFMPATATWISQLYPQLRENKPV
;
A
#
# COMPACT_ATOMS: atom_id res chain seq x y z
N MET A 1 -6.52 -44.06 -16.29
CA MET A 1 -7.14 -42.71 -16.21
C MET A 1 -6.64 -41.91 -14.99
N TRP A 2 -6.46 -42.51 -13.81
CA TRP A 2 -6.02 -41.80 -12.59
C TRP A 2 -4.62 -41.17 -12.66
N LEU A 3 -3.67 -41.81 -13.37
CA LEU A 3 -2.28 -41.33 -13.49
C LEU A 3 -2.16 -39.93 -14.12
N LYS A 4 -3.08 -39.57 -15.05
CA LYS A 4 -3.14 -38.23 -15.66
C LYS A 4 -3.57 -37.16 -14.66
N TYR A 5 -4.50 -37.47 -13.77
CA TYR A 5 -4.94 -36.54 -12.72
C TYR A 5 -3.86 -36.34 -11.67
N ILE A 6 -3.11 -37.39 -11.32
CA ILE A 6 -1.97 -37.30 -10.40
C ILE A 6 -0.87 -36.43 -11.00
N ALA A 7 -0.50 -36.65 -12.27
CA ALA A 7 0.47 -35.81 -12.97
C ALA A 7 0.03 -34.34 -13.07
N SER A 8 -1.26 -34.09 -13.35
CA SER A 8 -1.82 -32.72 -13.39
C SER A 8 -1.81 -32.04 -12.02
N MET A 9 -2.05 -32.78 -10.93
CA MET A 9 -2.01 -32.25 -9.58
C MET A 9 -0.57 -31.90 -9.16
N ILE A 10 0.40 -32.74 -9.53
CA ILE A 10 1.83 -32.50 -9.29
C ILE A 10 2.31 -31.25 -10.03
N ILE A 11 1.90 -31.07 -11.28
CA ILE A 11 2.24 -29.87 -12.08
C ILE A 11 1.71 -28.59 -11.41
N PHE A 12 0.51 -28.62 -10.82
CA PHE A 12 -0.05 -27.47 -10.09
C PHE A 12 0.72 -27.11 -8.82
N VAL A 13 1.33 -28.09 -8.14
CA VAL A 13 2.11 -27.90 -6.90
C VAL A 13 3.54 -27.40 -7.18
N LEU A 14 4.06 -27.65 -8.39
CA LEU A 14 5.42 -27.28 -8.80
C LEU A 14 5.54 -25.85 -9.36
N PHE A 15 4.45 -25.12 -9.51
CA PHE A 15 4.54 -23.70 -9.89
C PHE A 15 5.08 -22.90 -8.71
N PRO A 16 6.28 -22.28 -8.82
CA PRO A 16 6.76 -21.39 -7.78
C PRO A 16 5.77 -20.22 -7.61
N LEU A 17 5.18 -20.13 -6.43
CA LEU A 17 4.52 -18.91 -5.97
C LEU A 17 5.61 -17.86 -5.73
N ASN A 18 6.04 -17.18 -6.79
CA ASN A 18 6.94 -16.05 -6.66
C ASN A 18 6.18 -14.87 -6.03
N ALA A 19 6.24 -14.77 -4.71
CA ALA A 19 5.94 -13.52 -4.04
C ALA A 19 7.02 -12.52 -4.45
N SER A 20 6.62 -11.45 -5.15
CA SER A 20 7.54 -10.35 -5.44
C SER A 20 8.10 -9.83 -4.13
N GLU A 21 9.42 -9.66 -4.06
CA GLU A 21 10.01 -8.94 -2.93
C GLU A 21 9.41 -7.52 -2.87
N PRO A 22 9.13 -6.99 -1.66
CA PRO A 22 8.71 -5.61 -1.53
C PRO A 22 9.74 -4.68 -2.18
N PRO A 23 9.31 -3.61 -2.87
CA PRO A 23 10.22 -2.61 -3.41
C PRO A 23 11.16 -2.09 -2.31
N ARG A 24 12.47 -2.02 -2.55
CA ARG A 24 13.44 -1.57 -1.52
C ARG A 24 13.07 -0.24 -0.87
N ALA A 25 12.48 0.68 -1.64
CA ALA A 25 12.03 1.97 -1.14
C ALA A 25 10.93 1.87 -0.06
N SER A 26 10.15 0.78 -0.03
CA SER A 26 9.12 0.56 0.99
C SER A 26 9.69 0.22 2.37
N LEU A 27 10.91 -0.34 2.41
CA LEU A 27 11.50 -0.84 3.66
C LEU A 27 11.70 0.29 4.68
N ALA A 28 12.04 1.49 4.22
CA ALA A 28 12.19 2.68 5.06
C ALA A 28 10.87 3.11 5.73
N TRP A 29 9.73 2.81 5.10
CA TRP A 29 8.39 3.23 5.54
C TRP A 29 7.59 2.11 6.20
N ARG A 30 8.09 0.87 6.17
CA ARG A 30 7.39 -0.33 6.63
C ARG A 30 6.84 -0.18 8.05
N ASN A 31 7.66 0.28 8.99
CA ASN A 31 7.29 0.37 10.40
C ASN A 31 6.23 1.45 10.63
N GLU A 32 6.41 2.61 10.00
CA GLU A 32 5.46 3.72 10.06
C GLU A 32 4.10 3.30 9.50
N LEU A 33 4.08 2.69 8.32
CA LEU A 33 2.86 2.20 7.69
C LEU A 33 2.13 1.18 8.57
N ILE A 34 2.84 0.19 9.12
CA ILE A 34 2.23 -0.82 10.00
C ILE A 34 1.66 -0.15 11.26
N ARG A 35 2.41 0.76 11.87
CA ARG A 35 2.00 1.47 13.09
C ARG A 35 0.72 2.26 12.85
N THR A 36 0.76 3.20 11.90
CA THR A 36 -0.35 4.10 11.60
C THR A 36 -1.58 3.35 11.11
N ALA A 37 -1.41 2.29 10.30
CA ALA A 37 -2.53 1.46 9.86
C ALA A 37 -3.21 0.75 11.05
N ARG A 38 -2.42 0.21 11.98
CA ARG A 38 -2.97 -0.49 13.16
C ARG A 38 -3.55 0.43 14.21
N GLU A 39 -3.06 1.66 14.30
CA GLU A 39 -3.65 2.68 15.18
C GLU A 39 -5.08 2.99 14.78
N VAL A 40 -5.36 3.08 13.48
CA VAL A 40 -6.69 3.44 12.97
C VAL A 40 -7.59 2.20 12.75
N TRP A 41 -7.03 1.06 12.31
CA TRP A 41 -7.80 -0.13 11.90
C TRP A 41 -7.63 -1.36 12.83
N GLY A 42 -6.81 -1.25 13.88
CA GLY A 42 -6.50 -2.35 14.80
C GLY A 42 -5.52 -3.38 14.24
N LEU A 43 -5.31 -4.48 14.97
CA LEU A 43 -4.29 -5.49 14.63
C LEU A 43 -4.48 -6.14 13.24
N ASN A 44 -5.72 -6.16 12.74
CA ASN A 44 -6.10 -6.74 11.46
C ASN A 44 -6.06 -5.71 10.31
N ALA A 45 -5.39 -4.58 10.49
CA ALA A 45 -5.28 -3.54 9.47
C ALA A 45 -4.80 -4.11 8.11
N PRO A 46 -5.38 -3.66 6.98
CA PRO A 46 -5.00 -4.12 5.64
C PRO A 46 -3.69 -3.47 5.17
N VAL A 47 -2.59 -3.75 5.88
CA VAL A 47 -1.27 -3.13 5.64
C VAL A 47 -0.79 -3.37 4.20
N ALA A 48 -1.03 -4.56 3.65
CA ALA A 48 -0.62 -4.90 2.29
C ALA A 48 -1.32 -4.02 1.24
N ASP A 49 -2.62 -3.74 1.42
CA ASP A 49 -3.39 -2.91 0.50
C ASP A 49 -2.88 -1.46 0.55
N PHE A 50 -2.63 -0.92 1.75
CA PHE A 50 -2.02 0.41 1.87
C PHE A 50 -0.62 0.47 1.26
N ALA A 51 0.22 -0.56 1.47
CA ALA A 51 1.54 -0.61 0.85
C ALA A 51 1.44 -0.63 -0.69
N GLY A 52 0.47 -1.39 -1.23
CA GLY A 52 0.16 -1.41 -2.66
C GLY A 52 -0.25 -0.03 -3.17
N GLN A 53 -1.14 0.66 -2.46
CA GLN A 53 -1.56 2.02 -2.80
C GLN A 53 -0.38 2.99 -2.82
N LEU A 54 0.41 3.07 -1.75
CA LEU A 54 1.53 4.01 -1.69
C LEU A 54 2.59 3.70 -2.76
N HIS A 55 2.79 2.41 -3.08
CA HIS A 55 3.66 2.01 -4.17
C HIS A 55 3.14 2.50 -5.52
N GLN A 56 1.86 2.27 -5.83
CA GLN A 56 1.25 2.65 -7.09
C GLN A 56 1.20 4.17 -7.28
N GLU A 57 0.89 4.91 -6.22
CA GLU A 57 0.70 6.35 -6.29
C GLU A 57 2.03 7.13 -6.35
N SER A 58 3.03 6.74 -5.57
CA SER A 58 4.24 7.56 -5.40
C SER A 58 5.56 6.83 -5.59
N ALA A 59 5.53 5.50 -5.75
CA ALA A 59 6.71 4.66 -5.64
C ALA A 59 7.52 4.94 -4.34
N TRP A 60 6.83 5.27 -3.24
CA TRP A 60 7.40 5.62 -1.93
C TRP A 60 8.18 6.95 -1.88
N GLN A 61 7.91 7.88 -2.79
CA GLN A 61 8.53 9.20 -2.80
C GLN A 61 7.64 10.24 -2.10
N PRO A 62 7.98 10.71 -0.88
CA PRO A 62 7.10 11.55 -0.07
C PRO A 62 6.90 12.97 -0.64
N MET A 63 7.78 13.42 -1.55
CA MET A 63 7.75 14.78 -2.10
C MET A 63 7.34 14.81 -3.58
N VAL A 64 6.93 13.67 -4.15
CA VAL A 64 6.56 13.60 -5.58
C VAL A 64 5.28 14.39 -5.85
N ARG A 65 5.27 15.07 -7.00
CA ARG A 65 4.12 15.82 -7.51
C ARG A 65 3.78 15.36 -8.92
N SER A 66 2.51 15.06 -9.17
CA SER A 66 2.06 14.69 -10.51
C SER A 66 1.89 15.92 -11.41
N PRO A 67 1.79 15.74 -12.75
CA PRO A 67 1.52 16.84 -13.68
C PRO A 67 0.20 17.57 -13.42
N VAL A 68 -0.79 16.88 -12.85
CA VAL A 68 -2.09 17.45 -12.49
C VAL A 68 -2.14 18.00 -11.07
N GLY A 69 -1.02 17.95 -10.33
CA GLY A 69 -0.87 18.63 -9.04
C GLY A 69 -1.15 17.76 -7.80
N ALA A 70 -1.33 16.45 -7.95
CA ALA A 70 -1.40 15.52 -6.83
C ALA A 70 -0.06 15.47 -6.07
N GLN A 71 -0.08 15.30 -4.74
CA GLN A 71 1.12 15.47 -3.91
C GLN A 71 1.34 14.35 -2.90
N GLY A 72 2.63 14.05 -2.70
CA GLY A 72 3.12 13.22 -1.62
C GLY A 72 2.84 11.72 -1.79
N MET A 73 2.98 10.98 -0.69
CA MET A 73 3.05 9.51 -0.74
C MET A 73 1.75 8.85 -1.23
N ALA A 74 0.60 9.46 -0.93
CA ALA A 74 -0.72 8.99 -1.32
C ALA A 74 -1.34 9.78 -2.49
N GLN A 75 -0.58 10.71 -3.11
CA GLN A 75 -1.02 11.52 -4.25
C GLN A 75 -2.39 12.19 -4.06
N PHE A 76 -2.65 12.76 -2.89
CA PHE A 76 -3.87 13.57 -2.71
C PHE A 76 -3.77 14.88 -3.50
N MET A 77 -4.86 15.26 -4.15
CA MET A 77 -5.02 16.60 -4.70
C MET A 77 -5.11 17.62 -3.55
N PRO A 78 -4.49 18.81 -3.66
CA PRO A 78 -4.52 19.83 -2.61
C PRO A 78 -5.95 20.21 -2.20
N ALA A 79 -6.85 20.38 -3.16
CA ALA A 79 -8.26 20.69 -2.90
C ALA A 79 -8.96 19.57 -2.10
N THR A 80 -8.67 18.31 -2.40
CA THR A 80 -9.22 17.16 -1.67
C THR A 80 -8.69 17.10 -0.23
N ALA A 81 -7.39 17.34 -0.02
CA ALA A 81 -6.79 17.41 1.31
C ALA A 81 -7.38 18.57 2.14
N THR A 82 -7.59 19.73 1.53
CA THR A 82 -8.28 20.85 2.18
C THR A 82 -9.71 20.50 2.56
N TRP A 83 -10.48 19.94 1.63
CA TRP A 83 -11.87 19.56 1.89
C TRP A 83 -12.01 18.52 3.02
N ILE A 84 -11.24 17.42 2.97
CA ILE A 84 -11.35 16.37 3.98
C ILE A 84 -10.90 16.86 5.37
N SER A 85 -9.93 17.76 5.45
CA SER A 85 -9.47 18.34 6.73
C SER A 85 -10.44 19.37 7.34
N GLN A 86 -11.44 19.84 6.58
CA GLN A 86 -12.57 20.58 7.13
C GLN A 86 -13.55 19.65 7.84
N LEU A 87 -13.76 18.44 7.30
CA LEU A 87 -14.61 17.40 7.89
C LEU A 87 -13.94 16.72 9.09
N TYR A 88 -12.63 16.49 9.00
CA TYR A 88 -11.81 15.85 10.03
C TYR A 88 -10.66 16.77 10.44
N PRO A 89 -10.88 17.68 11.41
CA PRO A 89 -9.89 18.69 11.81
C PRO A 89 -8.52 18.12 12.16
N GLN A 90 -8.45 16.90 12.70
CA GLN A 90 -7.18 16.21 13.01
C GLN A 90 -6.27 16.00 11.79
N LEU A 91 -6.81 16.02 10.56
CA LEU A 91 -6.03 15.80 9.34
C LEU A 91 -5.32 17.07 8.82
N ARG A 92 -5.58 18.26 9.39
CA ARG A 92 -5.05 19.53 8.87
C ARG A 92 -3.52 19.60 8.82
N GLU A 93 -2.85 18.90 9.72
CA GLU A 93 -1.39 18.90 9.76
C GLU A 93 -0.76 18.03 8.67
N ASN A 94 -1.53 17.19 7.97
CA ASN A 94 -1.04 16.22 6.99
C ASN A 94 0.13 15.37 7.51
N LYS A 95 0.10 15.02 8.80
CA LYS A 95 1.06 14.16 9.46
C LYS A 95 0.45 12.78 9.69
N PRO A 96 1.27 11.72 9.80
CA PRO A 96 0.82 10.47 10.40
C PRO A 96 0.19 10.76 11.76
N VAL A 97 -0.90 10.06 12.08
CA VAL A 97 -1.44 10.02 13.45
C VAL A 97 -0.40 9.45 14.40
#